data_AF-A0A420YRN0-F1
#
_entry.id   AF-A0A420YRN0-F1
#
_cell.length_a   1.000
_cell.length_b   1.000
_cell.length_c   1.000
_cell.angle_alpha   90.00
_cell.angle_beta   90.00
_cell.angle_gamma   90.00
#
_symmetry.space_group_name_H-M   'P 1'
#
loop_
_entity.id
_entity.type
_entity.pdbx_description
1 polymer ?
#
loop_
_entity_poly.entity_id
_entity_poly.type
_entity_poly.pdbx_seq_one_letter_code
_entity_poly.pdbx_strand_id
1 'polypeptide(L)'
;NRVISTGINGTAHGRINCCDYCESKGWLNDDGTLNQVFRQDHSKWSKINELHAELNAICNSARLGISLEDSEMYCTLAPCTDCAKIISSAGIKKLYYYKEYDNPAQQDLSWKQILEESGVKVEKVDL
;
A
#
# COMPACT_ATOMS: atom_id res chain seq x y z
N ASN A 1 -15.25 6.05 -16.99
CA ASN A 1 -14.28 5.55 -16.00
C ASN A 1 -13.12 4.89 -16.72
N ARG A 2 -11.88 5.38 -16.54
CA ARG A 2 -10.66 4.85 -17.18
C ARG A 2 -9.59 4.66 -16.11
N VAL A 3 -8.83 3.58 -16.18
CA VAL A 3 -7.65 3.38 -15.32
C VAL A 3 -6.52 4.24 -15.87
N ILE A 4 -5.94 5.07 -15.01
CA ILE A 4 -4.86 6.02 -15.37
C ILE A 4 -3.51 5.65 -14.73
N SER A 5 -3.52 4.88 -13.65
CA SER A 5 -2.32 4.35 -13.00
C SER A 5 -2.65 3.08 -12.22
N THR A 6 -1.64 2.27 -11.94
CA THR A 6 -1.74 1.05 -11.12
C THR A 6 -0.47 0.89 -10.28
N GLY A 7 -0.55 0.13 -9.19
CA GLY A 7 0.58 -0.18 -8.32
C GLY A 7 0.35 -1.48 -7.57
N ILE A 8 1.45 -2.15 -7.24
CA ILE A 8 1.52 -3.30 -6.34
C ILE A 8 2.59 -3.00 -5.29
N ASN A 9 2.53 -3.62 -4.11
CA ASN A 9 3.60 -3.45 -3.13
C ASN A 9 4.89 -4.11 -3.63
N GLY A 10 6.03 -3.51 -3.30
CA GLY A 10 7.33 -4.04 -3.69
C GLY A 10 8.45 -3.05 -3.44
N THR A 11 9.68 -3.52 -3.61
CA THR A 11 10.86 -2.68 -3.42
C THR A 11 11.04 -1.67 -4.55
N ALA A 12 11.76 -0.59 -4.27
CA ALA A 12 12.10 0.39 -5.29
C ALA A 12 12.82 -0.24 -6.50
N HIS A 13 12.66 0.37 -7.67
CA HIS A 13 13.25 -0.12 -8.92
C HIS A 13 14.77 -0.35 -8.77
N GLY A 14 15.25 -1.53 -9.21
CA GLY A 14 16.66 -1.91 -9.12
C GLY A 14 17.12 -2.45 -7.76
N ARG A 15 16.21 -2.66 -6.80
CA ARG A 15 16.49 -3.29 -5.51
C ARG A 15 16.08 -4.76 -5.51
N ILE A 16 16.65 -5.53 -4.58
CA ILE A 16 16.27 -6.93 -4.33
C ILE A 16 14.81 -7.01 -3.89
N ASN A 17 14.04 -7.93 -4.48
CA ASN A 17 12.65 -8.14 -4.11
C ASN A 17 12.53 -8.79 -2.73
N CYS A 18 11.37 -8.63 -2.11
CA CYS A 18 11.08 -9.20 -0.80
C CYS A 18 11.26 -10.73 -0.77
N CYS A 19 10.78 -11.44 -1.79
CA CYS A 19 10.92 -12.90 -1.89
C CYS A 19 12.39 -13.35 -1.89
N ASP A 20 13.21 -12.72 -2.74
CA ASP A 20 14.64 -13.07 -2.89
C ASP A 20 15.42 -12.72 -1.61
N TYR A 21 15.06 -11.59 -0.97
CA TYR A 21 15.66 -11.20 0.30
C TYR A 21 15.31 -12.22 1.40
N CYS A 22 14.03 -12.61 1.51
CA CYS A 22 13.59 -13.61 2.49
C CYS A 22 14.26 -14.97 2.26
N GLU A 23 14.38 -15.41 1.01
CA GLU A 23 15.09 -16.64 0.64
C GLU A 23 16.56 -16.57 1.07
N SER A 24 17.26 -15.48 0.75
CA SER A 24 18.67 -15.29 1.12
C SER A 24 18.92 -15.27 2.63
N LYS A 25 17.87 -15.01 3.42
CA LYS A 25 17.90 -15.00 4.89
C LYS A 25 17.42 -16.30 5.52
N GLY A 26 16.95 -17.26 4.71
CA GLY A 26 16.33 -18.49 5.23
C GLY A 26 15.02 -18.22 5.98
N TRP A 27 14.27 -17.18 5.58
CA TRP A 27 13.02 -16.80 6.23
C TRP A 27 11.78 -17.50 5.67
N LEU A 28 11.94 -18.26 4.58
CA LEU A 28 10.84 -18.94 3.91
C LEU A 28 10.70 -20.38 4.46
N ASN A 29 9.47 -20.87 4.45
CA ASN A 29 9.15 -22.29 4.62
C ASN A 29 9.47 -23.05 3.31
N ASP A 30 9.41 -24.38 3.35
CA ASP A 30 9.64 -25.25 2.19
C ASP A 30 8.64 -25.00 1.03
N ASP A 31 7.47 -24.44 1.32
CA ASP A 31 6.46 -24.06 0.33
C ASP A 31 6.65 -22.65 -0.26
N GLY A 32 7.72 -21.95 0.14
CA GLY A 32 8.04 -20.59 -0.29
C GLY A 32 7.28 -19.47 0.45
N THR A 33 6.41 -19.81 1.41
CA THR A 33 5.72 -18.80 2.23
C THR A 33 6.63 -18.27 3.33
N LEU A 34 6.39 -17.02 3.77
CA LEU A 34 7.14 -16.44 4.89
C LEU A 34 6.85 -17.23 6.18
N ASN A 35 7.91 -17.72 6.82
CA ASN A 35 7.82 -18.34 8.12
C ASN A 35 7.38 -17.29 9.16
N GLN A 36 6.31 -17.60 9.90
CA GLN A 36 5.69 -16.68 10.86
C GLN A 36 6.64 -16.23 11.97
N VAL A 37 7.65 -17.05 12.31
CA VAL A 37 8.69 -16.69 13.28
C VAL A 37 9.44 -15.42 12.86
N PHE A 38 9.67 -15.24 11.55
CA PHE A 38 10.39 -14.08 11.01
C PHE A 38 9.46 -12.94 10.58
N ARG A 39 8.15 -13.01 10.84
CA ARG A 39 7.18 -11.99 10.42
C ARG A 39 7.52 -10.59 10.95
N GLN A 40 8.04 -10.51 12.18
CA GLN A 40 8.42 -9.24 12.78
C GLN A 40 9.67 -8.64 12.13
N ASP A 41 10.67 -9.46 11.82
CA ASP A 41 11.90 -9.00 11.16
C ASP A 41 11.65 -8.62 9.70
N HIS A 42 10.80 -9.38 9.01
CA HIS A 42 10.24 -9.00 7.71
C HIS A 42 9.55 -7.64 7.78
N SER A 43 8.66 -7.43 8.77
CA SER A 43 7.93 -6.16 8.89
C SER A 43 8.85 -4.97 9.10
N LYS A 44 9.93 -5.13 9.88
CA LYS A 44 10.96 -4.08 10.07
C LYS A 44 11.70 -3.79 8.76
N TRP A 45 12.08 -4.83 8.01
CA TRP A 45 12.77 -4.67 6.73
C TRP A 45 11.86 -4.05 5.67
N SER A 46 10.63 -4.54 5.55
CA SER A 46 9.61 -4.10 4.59
C SER A 46 9.31 -2.61 4.77
N LYS A 47 9.15 -2.14 6.01
CA LYS A 47 8.94 -0.71 6.32
C LYS A 47 10.02 0.23 5.77
N ILE A 48 11.24 -0.27 5.55
CA ILE A 48 12.38 0.53 5.07
C ILE A 48 12.56 0.37 3.55
N ASN A 49 12.20 -0.78 2.99
CA ASN A 49 12.60 -1.16 1.63
C ASN A 49 11.45 -1.26 0.64
N GLU A 50 10.23 -1.50 1.10
CA GLU A 50 9.05 -1.68 0.26
C GLU A 50 8.20 -0.42 0.22
N LEU A 51 7.68 -0.14 -0.98
CA LEU A 51 6.61 0.80 -1.21
C LEU A 51 5.30 0.03 -1.21
N HIS A 52 4.26 0.62 -0.62
CA HIS A 52 2.92 0.07 -0.70
C HIS A 52 2.32 0.29 -2.11
N ALA A 53 1.25 -0.43 -2.41
CA ALA A 53 0.60 -0.40 -3.72
C ALA A 53 0.09 1.01 -4.09
N GLU A 54 -0.48 1.71 -3.12
CA GLU A 54 -1.03 3.08 -3.24
C GLU A 54 0.08 4.05 -3.64
N LEU A 55 1.22 3.98 -2.95
CA LEU A 55 2.37 4.82 -3.23
C LEU A 55 2.97 4.50 -4.59
N ASN A 56 3.08 3.22 -4.96
CA ASN A 56 3.55 2.83 -6.28
C ASN A 56 2.63 3.33 -7.42
N ALA A 57 1.30 3.30 -7.23
CA ALA A 57 0.36 3.86 -8.19
C ALA A 57 0.55 5.38 -8.36
N ILE A 58 0.76 6.11 -7.26
CA ILE A 58 1.02 7.55 -7.28
C ILE A 58 2.37 7.88 -7.92
N CYS A 59 3.43 7.17 -7.54
CA CYS A 59 4.76 7.32 -8.14
C CYS A 59 4.77 7.02 -9.63
N ASN A 60 4.02 6.01 -10.09
CA ASN A 60 3.88 5.71 -11.51
C ASN A 60 3.21 6.87 -12.26
N SER A 61 2.15 7.45 -11.69
CA SER A 61 1.47 8.62 -12.26
C SER A 61 2.43 9.83 -12.35
N ALA A 62 3.15 10.11 -11.26
CA ALA A 62 4.13 11.20 -11.21
C ALA A 62 5.24 11.03 -12.25
N ARG A 63 5.78 9.81 -12.39
CA ARG A 63 6.83 9.49 -13.38
C ARG A 63 6.36 9.71 -14.81
N LEU A 64 5.08 9.45 -15.10
CA LEU A 64 4.49 9.59 -16.43
C LEU A 64 3.88 10.99 -16.68
N GLY A 65 3.91 11.89 -15.70
CA GLY A 65 3.30 13.21 -15.81
C GLY A 65 1.77 13.18 -15.89
N ILE A 66 1.13 12.15 -15.31
CA ILE A 66 -0.32 11.99 -15.30
C ILE A 66 -0.87 12.63 -14.03
N SER A 67 -1.81 13.57 -14.17
CA SER A 67 -2.50 14.19 -13.04
C SER A 67 -3.42 13.20 -12.35
N LEU A 68 -3.44 13.25 -11.01
CA LEU A 68 -4.35 12.50 -10.15
C LEU A 68 -5.43 13.38 -9.52
N GLU A 69 -5.47 14.68 -9.85
CA GLU A 69 -6.51 15.59 -9.34
C GLU A 69 -7.90 15.07 -9.74
N ASP A 70 -8.83 15.11 -8.78
CA ASP A 70 -10.22 14.67 -8.92
C ASP A 70 -10.39 13.17 -9.25
N SER A 71 -9.32 12.37 -9.12
CA SER A 71 -9.37 10.93 -9.38
C SER A 71 -9.91 10.12 -8.20
N GLU A 72 -10.14 8.83 -8.45
CA GLU A 72 -10.58 7.83 -7.48
C GLU A 72 -9.53 6.72 -7.39
N MET A 73 -9.28 6.22 -6.19
CA MET A 73 -8.36 5.11 -5.93
C MET A 73 -9.12 3.88 -5.43
N TYR A 74 -8.73 2.71 -5.92
CA TYR A 74 -9.29 1.41 -5.53
C TYR A 74 -8.16 0.53 -5.00
N CYS A 75 -8.29 0.07 -3.75
CA CYS A 75 -7.30 -0.72 -3.06
C CYS A 75 -7.87 -2.07 -2.62
N THR A 76 -7.04 -3.12 -2.63
CA THR A 76 -7.43 -4.42 -2.09
C THR A 76 -7.47 -4.42 -0.56
N LEU A 77 -6.63 -3.60 0.06
CA LEU A 77 -6.48 -3.45 1.51
C LEU A 77 -6.62 -1.97 1.89
N ALA A 78 -7.16 -1.69 3.08
CA ALA A 78 -7.18 -0.36 3.66
C ALA A 78 -5.75 0.23 3.67
N PRO A 79 -5.56 1.53 3.43
CA PRO A 79 -4.24 2.12 3.39
C PRO A 79 -3.66 2.27 4.79
N CYS A 80 -2.33 2.32 4.89
CA CYS A 80 -1.69 2.77 6.12
C CYS A 80 -1.78 4.31 6.24
N THR A 81 -1.48 4.84 7.43
CA THR A 81 -1.47 6.29 7.71
C THR A 81 -0.56 7.09 6.78
N ASP A 82 0.59 6.53 6.39
CA ASP A 82 1.50 7.18 5.44
C ASP A 82 0.89 7.26 4.03
N CYS A 83 0.27 6.18 3.57
CA CYS A 83 -0.43 6.18 2.28
C CYS A 83 -1.63 7.12 2.29
N ALA A 84 -2.41 7.19 3.38
CA ALA A 84 -3.53 8.13 3.51
C ALA A 84 -3.12 9.59 3.32
N LYS A 85 -2.03 10.03 3.98
CA LYS A 85 -1.49 11.40 3.82
C LYS A 85 -1.11 11.69 2.37
N ILE A 86 -0.52 10.72 1.68
CA ILE A 86 -0.07 10.89 0.30
C ILE A 86 -1.25 10.87 -0.67
N ILE A 87 -2.25 10.01 -0.43
CA ILE A 87 -3.49 9.95 -1.22
C ILE A 87 -4.20 11.30 -1.21
N SER A 88 -4.42 11.88 -0.02
CA SER A 88 -5.09 13.19 0.08
C SER A 88 -4.27 14.30 -0.58
N SER A 89 -2.94 14.28 -0.39
CA SER A 89 -2.03 15.26 -1.00
C SER A 89 -1.92 15.15 -2.53
N ALA A 90 -2.24 13.98 -3.10
CA ALA A 90 -2.19 13.73 -4.54
C ALA A 90 -3.45 14.23 -5.30
N GLY A 91 -4.44 14.79 -4.60
CA GLY A 91 -5.67 15.31 -5.21
C GLY A 91 -6.76 14.26 -5.45
N ILE A 92 -6.58 13.03 -4.97
CA ILE A 92 -7.58 11.95 -5.04
C ILE A 92 -8.76 12.30 -4.14
N LYS A 93 -10.00 12.16 -4.65
CA LYS A 93 -11.22 12.57 -3.92
C LYS A 93 -12.03 11.40 -3.37
N LYS A 94 -11.77 10.18 -3.83
CA LYS A 94 -12.41 8.98 -3.29
C LYS A 94 -11.46 7.81 -3.20
N LEU A 95 -11.59 7.04 -2.14
CA LEU A 95 -10.89 5.81 -1.90
C LEU A 95 -11.89 4.68 -1.64
N TYR A 96 -11.78 3.62 -2.44
CA TYR A 96 -12.48 2.35 -2.26
C TYR A 96 -11.51 1.29 -1.74
N TYR A 97 -11.92 0.48 -0.77
CA TYR A 97 -11.11 -0.62 -0.26
C TYR A 97 -11.93 -1.88 0.02
N TYR A 98 -11.31 -3.06 -0.10
CA TYR A 98 -11.98 -4.35 0.13
C TYR A 98 -11.73 -4.93 1.53
N LYS A 99 -10.47 -5.09 1.93
CA LYS A 99 -10.07 -5.69 3.21
C LYS A 99 -9.52 -4.68 4.19
N GLU A 100 -9.61 -5.00 5.48
CA GLU A 100 -8.88 -4.30 6.54
C GLU A 100 -7.65 -5.11 6.95
N TYR A 101 -6.69 -4.48 7.63
CA TYR A 101 -5.54 -5.22 8.15
C TYR A 101 -5.97 -6.23 9.21
N ASP A 102 -5.51 -7.48 9.04
CA ASP A 102 -5.83 -8.58 9.95
C ASP A 102 -5.20 -8.42 11.34
N ASN A 103 -4.13 -7.62 11.46
CA ASN A 103 -3.43 -7.40 12.71
C ASN A 103 -4.06 -6.21 13.47
N PRO A 104 -4.63 -6.41 14.68
CA PRO A 104 -5.19 -5.33 15.49
C PRO A 104 -4.19 -4.20 15.79
N ALA A 105 -2.90 -4.51 15.89
CA ALA A 105 -1.85 -3.50 16.08
C ALA A 105 -1.63 -2.61 14.84
N GLN A 106 -2.18 -3.00 13.69
CA GLN A 106 -2.15 -2.26 12.42
C GLN A 106 -3.53 -1.67 12.06
N GLN A 107 -4.56 -1.89 12.89
CA GLN A 107 -5.87 -1.25 12.78
C GLN A 107 -5.84 0.16 13.37
N ASP A 108 -4.88 0.97 12.92
CA ASP A 108 -4.85 2.38 13.22
C ASP A 108 -5.90 3.09 12.36
N LEU A 109 -7.03 3.50 12.95
CA LEU A 109 -8.09 4.21 12.21
C LEU A 109 -7.70 5.64 11.80
N SER A 110 -6.52 6.13 12.18
CA SER A 110 -6.04 7.47 11.81
C SER A 110 -5.99 7.69 10.31
N TRP A 111 -5.73 6.64 9.50
CA TRP A 111 -5.74 6.75 8.04
C TRP A 111 -7.09 7.22 7.51
N LYS A 112 -8.19 6.75 8.09
CA LYS A 112 -9.55 7.08 7.64
C LYS A 112 -9.90 8.52 8.02
N GLN A 113 -9.58 8.89 9.26
CA GLN A 113 -9.77 10.27 9.74
C GLN A 113 -9.00 11.27 8.88
N ILE A 114 -7.72 11.00 8.57
CA ILE A 114 -6.89 11.86 7.70
C ILE A 114 -7.55 12.08 6.34
N LEU A 115 -8.07 11.02 5.73
CA LEU A 115 -8.72 11.10 4.42
C LEU A 115 -10.01 11.90 4.50
N GLU A 116 -10.89 11.59 5.45
CA GLU A 116 -12.20 12.24 5.60
C GLU A 116 -12.05 13.73 5.95
N GLU A 117 -11.15 14.09 6.87
CA GLU A 117 -10.84 15.49 7.19
C GLU A 117 -10.21 16.25 6.01
N SER A 118 -9.51 15.55 5.13
CA SER A 118 -8.97 16.12 3.88
C SER A 118 -9.99 16.18 2.74
N GLY A 119 -11.26 15.81 2.99
CA GLY A 119 -12.33 15.83 1.98
C GLY A 119 -12.32 14.65 1.01
N VAL A 120 -11.58 13.57 1.32
CA VAL A 120 -11.58 12.32 0.55
C VAL A 120 -12.69 11.41 1.06
N LYS A 121 -13.60 10.98 0.19
CA LYS A 121 -14.64 10.00 0.55
C LYS A 121 -14.05 8.61 0.64
N VAL A 122 -14.39 7.87 1.69
CA VAL A 122 -13.88 6.51 1.93
C VAL A 122 -15.04 5.52 1.95
N GLU A 123 -14.95 4.48 1.12
CA GLU A 123 -16.00 3.46 1.01
C GLU A 123 -15.38 2.05 1.03
N LYS A 124 -15.97 1.16 1.84
CA LYS A 124 -15.65 -0.26 1.81
C LYS A 124 -16.55 -0.93 0.78
N VAL A 125 -15.96 -1.74 -0.09
CA VAL A 125 -16.69 -2.51 -1.11
C VAL A 125 -16.63 -3.98 -0.74
N ASP A 126 -17.78 -4.65 -0.79
CA ASP A 126 -17.88 -6.10 -0.66
C ASP A 126 -17.71 -6.75 -2.06
N LEU A 127 -17.15 -7.97 -2.09
CA LEU A 127 -16.98 -8.78 -3.31
C LEU A 127 -17.97 -9.95 -3.33
#